data_AF-A0A7C7VLM3-F1
#
_entry.id   AF-A0A7C7VLM3-F1
#
_cell.length_a   1.000
_cell.length_b   1.000
_cell.length_c   1.000
_cell.angle_alpha   90.00
_cell.angle_beta   90.00
_cell.angle_gamma   90.00
#
_symmetry.space_group_name_H-M   'P 1'
#
loop_
_entity.id
_entity.type
_entity.pdbx_description
1 polymer ?
#
loop_
_entity_poly.entity_id
_entity_poly.type
_entity_poly.pdbx_seq_one_letter_code
_entity_poly.pdbx_strand_id
1 'polypeptide(L)'
;MLQYWDPKEKREIIRWGTVEHSYAGLQCILIGDNIARYFIWNGIRGIDYLISRKEVDEERIGVTGNSGGGTQTAYLMMVEPRVKVAVPCSYITSLNMLLKTIGPQDAEQNIFGAIKVGLNHDDFLAAFAPKPVLIGVSAYDFFPIEGTLQTLRRTKRIYSLYNAEENVAICVGKHAHMYSDELREAAINWFKVHLKGEPPNFRVKPVTVELEESLRATKSGQVIEEYPDAKTIYNLNVEHYLEKRPLRLKVENEKDLERYLGRLRLELADLLDIKKRKETIYPRIYSTIKFDGYAVEKIFFFSEPGITLTSMMFYKDDVGDEAPPVLALFEDGTNDIAEKSEFIKRILDKGKKILVLDVRGTGGVKVRRVSPYDESYGFKWSKGTEFKLSYTCFLLGSSLLGMRVFDVLRCIDYLKLRRDLNFDELQIYGEGRAALYGFFAAILHPEVKHITLKNMLYSYENLLKTRIYSRRYGEDMMVYGILKHFDIVDLLPSLHKRDYKFVNLRNAKDEIVTVEDLERDWLQVIEKYYPLLGDIRNRVVTEEKDY
;
A
#
# COMPACT_ATOMS: atom_id res chain seq x y z
N MET A 1 21.18 -0.35 -6.56
CA MET A 1 20.51 -0.84 -5.33
C MET A 1 19.21 -1.59 -5.61
N LEU A 2 18.29 -1.02 -6.41
CA LEU A 2 17.05 -1.71 -6.84
C LEU A 2 17.33 -2.84 -7.85
N GLN A 3 17.99 -2.50 -8.96
CA GLN A 3 18.60 -3.43 -9.92
C GLN A 3 17.63 -4.53 -10.40
N TYR A 4 16.46 -4.17 -10.94
CA TYR A 4 15.58 -5.11 -11.65
C TYR A 4 16.05 -5.40 -13.09
N TRP A 5 17.36 -5.60 -13.26
CA TRP A 5 18.02 -5.92 -14.52
C TRP A 5 18.09 -7.44 -14.71
N ASP A 6 17.86 -7.90 -15.93
CA ASP A 6 18.13 -9.28 -16.35
C ASP A 6 19.46 -9.31 -17.14
N PRO A 7 20.54 -9.87 -16.58
CA PRO A 7 21.83 -9.95 -17.27
C PRO A 7 21.80 -10.84 -18.53
N LYS A 8 20.89 -11.82 -18.61
CA LYS A 8 20.80 -12.73 -19.76
C LYS A 8 20.10 -12.05 -20.93
N GLU A 9 18.94 -11.47 -20.64
CA GLU A 9 18.10 -10.79 -21.64
C GLU A 9 18.53 -9.34 -21.92
N LYS A 10 19.50 -8.82 -21.14
CA LYS A 10 20.00 -7.44 -21.19
C LYS A 10 18.89 -6.41 -21.22
N ARG A 11 17.91 -6.57 -20.33
CA ARG A 11 16.76 -5.68 -20.23
C ARG A 11 16.31 -5.48 -18.80
N GLU A 12 15.64 -4.36 -18.56
CA GLU A 12 14.91 -4.12 -17.31
C GLU A 12 13.64 -4.98 -17.26
N ILE A 13 13.43 -5.66 -16.13
CA ILE A 13 12.21 -6.43 -15.84
C ILE A 13 11.13 -5.50 -15.29
N ILE A 14 11.53 -4.58 -14.42
CA ILE A 14 10.68 -3.54 -13.84
C ILE A 14 11.21 -2.20 -14.29
N ARG A 15 10.35 -1.38 -14.89
CA ARG A 15 10.70 -0.06 -15.42
C ARG A 15 11.34 0.83 -14.36
N TRP A 16 12.48 1.42 -14.70
CA TRP A 16 13.20 2.40 -13.87
C TRP A 16 12.36 3.63 -13.45
N GLY A 17 12.71 4.21 -12.29
CA GLY A 17 12.08 5.39 -11.69
C GLY A 17 10.90 5.07 -10.76
N THR A 18 9.88 5.92 -10.73
CA THR A 18 8.75 5.80 -9.77
C THR A 18 8.02 4.44 -9.77
N VAL A 19 8.10 3.68 -10.87
CA VAL A 19 7.48 2.34 -10.95
C VAL A 19 8.25 1.31 -10.12
N GLU A 20 9.58 1.25 -10.24
CA GLU A 20 10.42 0.36 -9.43
C GLU A 20 10.43 0.76 -7.95
N HIS A 21 10.29 2.06 -7.65
CA HIS A 21 10.19 2.55 -6.27
C HIS A 21 8.95 1.99 -5.57
N SER A 22 7.77 2.12 -6.19
CA SER A 22 6.53 1.57 -5.62
C SER A 22 6.57 0.04 -5.54
N TYR A 23 7.14 -0.61 -6.56
CA TYR A 23 7.27 -2.07 -6.60
C TYR A 23 8.15 -2.61 -5.44
N ALA A 24 9.35 -2.07 -5.25
CA ALA A 24 10.18 -2.45 -4.10
C ALA A 24 9.60 -1.95 -2.75
N GLY A 25 8.88 -0.82 -2.78
CA GLY A 25 8.26 -0.21 -1.61
C GLY A 25 7.16 -1.08 -1.00
N LEU A 26 6.39 -1.80 -1.83
CA LEU A 26 5.37 -2.72 -1.36
C LEU A 26 5.92 -3.77 -0.39
N GLN A 27 7.09 -4.35 -0.69
CA GLN A 27 7.73 -5.33 0.18
C GLN A 27 8.19 -4.71 1.51
N CYS A 28 8.59 -3.43 1.50
CA CYS A 28 8.91 -2.69 2.73
C CYS A 28 7.66 -2.48 3.60
N ILE A 29 6.51 -2.17 2.98
CA ILE A 29 5.23 -1.99 3.68
C ILE A 29 4.88 -3.25 4.48
N LEU A 30 5.01 -4.44 3.91
CA LEU A 30 4.67 -5.71 4.57
C LEU A 30 5.42 -5.93 5.89
N ILE A 31 6.68 -5.50 5.95
CA ILE A 31 7.56 -5.67 7.12
C ILE A 31 7.57 -4.43 8.03
N GLY A 32 6.74 -3.43 7.72
CA GLY A 32 6.60 -2.22 8.53
C GLY A 32 7.76 -1.24 8.35
N ASP A 33 8.39 -1.27 7.18
CA ASP A 33 9.48 -0.37 6.79
C ASP A 33 9.04 0.58 5.67
N ASN A 34 9.96 1.46 5.28
CA ASN A 34 9.79 2.37 4.16
C ASN A 34 11.01 2.31 3.24
N ILE A 35 10.79 2.24 1.93
CA ILE A 35 11.88 2.23 0.94
C ILE A 35 12.77 3.48 1.02
N ALA A 36 12.24 4.62 1.46
CA ALA A 36 12.98 5.86 1.70
C ALA A 36 14.25 5.64 2.55
N ARG A 37 14.24 4.68 3.48
CA ARG A 37 15.40 4.38 4.33
C ARG A 37 16.67 4.08 3.53
N TYR A 38 16.53 3.42 2.39
CA TYR A 38 17.65 3.02 1.55
C TYR A 38 18.22 4.21 0.79
N PHE A 39 17.35 5.08 0.27
CA PHE A 39 17.75 6.31 -0.40
C PHE A 39 18.40 7.31 0.56
N ILE A 40 17.83 7.45 1.77
CA ILE A 40 18.41 8.25 2.85
C ILE A 40 19.80 7.73 3.21
N TRP A 41 19.94 6.41 3.41
CA TRP A 41 21.23 5.80 3.73
C TRP A 41 22.27 6.02 2.63
N ASN A 42 21.87 5.92 1.36
CA ASN A 42 22.75 6.27 0.23
C ASN A 42 23.21 7.72 0.28
N GLY A 43 22.32 8.66 0.61
CA GLY A 43 22.68 10.07 0.79
C GLY A 43 23.71 10.25 1.91
N ILE A 44 23.49 9.62 3.06
CA ILE A 44 24.42 9.65 4.20
C ILE A 44 25.80 9.08 3.80
N ARG A 45 25.83 7.87 3.22
CA ARG A 45 27.08 7.23 2.76
C ARG A 45 27.76 8.00 1.63
N GLY A 46 26.99 8.66 0.78
CA GLY A 46 27.51 9.58 -0.24
C GLY A 46 28.26 10.75 0.38
N ILE A 47 27.72 11.32 1.46
CA ILE A 47 28.39 12.39 2.23
C ILE A 47 29.64 11.85 2.93
N ASP A 48 29.60 10.65 3.53
CA ASP A 48 30.80 10.05 4.15
C ASP A 48 31.94 9.87 3.16
N TYR A 49 31.63 9.38 1.96
CA TYR A 49 32.62 9.29 0.90
C TYR A 49 33.10 10.67 0.47
N LEU A 50 32.20 11.64 0.28
CA LEU A 50 32.53 12.98 -0.15
C LEU A 50 33.54 13.64 0.81
N ILE A 51 33.30 13.61 2.11
CA ILE A 51 34.21 14.22 3.12
C ILE A 51 35.52 13.46 3.30
N SER A 52 35.62 12.20 2.85
CA SER A 52 36.88 11.47 2.85
C SER A 52 37.89 11.99 1.82
N ARG A 53 37.44 12.81 0.86
CA ARG A 53 38.27 13.39 -0.19
C ARG A 53 38.99 14.63 0.33
N LYS A 54 40.30 14.73 0.07
CA LYS A 54 41.17 15.80 0.60
C LYS A 54 40.80 17.20 0.11
N GLU A 55 40.15 17.29 -1.05
CA GLU A 55 39.69 18.53 -1.66
C GLU A 55 38.33 19.01 -1.14
N VAL A 56 37.66 18.25 -0.28
CA VAL A 56 36.35 18.58 0.28
C VAL A 56 36.51 19.21 1.66
N ASP A 57 35.83 20.33 1.86
CA ASP A 57 35.69 20.97 3.16
C ASP A 57 34.40 20.48 3.82
N GLU A 58 34.54 19.71 4.91
CA GLU A 58 33.40 19.13 5.64
C GLU A 58 32.50 20.18 6.30
N GLU A 59 32.99 21.41 6.49
CA GLU A 59 32.18 22.52 6.99
C GLU A 59 31.37 23.23 5.90
N ARG A 60 31.48 22.79 4.63
CA ARG A 60 30.79 23.39 3.49
C ARG A 60 30.03 22.37 2.63
N ILE A 61 29.21 21.54 3.29
CA ILE A 61 28.38 20.53 2.61
C ILE A 61 26.99 21.08 2.29
N GLY A 62 26.63 21.04 1.00
CA GLY A 62 25.32 21.38 0.49
C GLY A 62 24.61 20.20 -0.19
N VAL A 63 23.28 20.18 -0.16
CA VAL A 63 22.47 19.16 -0.84
C VAL A 63 21.37 19.78 -1.68
N THR A 64 21.15 19.22 -2.86
CA THR A 64 20.06 19.63 -3.77
C THR A 64 19.61 18.45 -4.60
N GLY A 65 18.37 18.51 -5.07
CA GLY A 65 17.80 17.54 -5.98
C GLY A 65 16.41 17.98 -6.42
N ASN A 66 15.92 17.36 -7.50
CA ASN A 66 14.63 17.66 -8.08
C ASN A 66 13.68 16.45 -7.96
N SER A 67 12.41 16.68 -7.63
CA SER A 67 11.40 15.62 -7.52
C SER A 67 11.77 14.58 -6.46
N GLY A 68 11.99 13.30 -6.80
CA GLY A 68 12.57 12.30 -5.89
C GLY A 68 13.90 12.74 -5.26
N GLY A 69 14.75 13.45 -6.00
CA GLY A 69 15.96 14.08 -5.43
C GLY A 69 15.62 15.23 -4.47
N GLY A 70 14.51 15.93 -4.68
CA GLY A 70 13.97 16.94 -3.77
C GLY A 70 13.44 16.30 -2.48
N THR A 71 12.78 15.15 -2.58
CA THR A 71 12.39 14.29 -1.45
C THR A 71 13.61 13.88 -0.63
N GLN A 72 14.64 13.35 -1.29
CA GLN A 72 15.87 12.93 -0.61
C GLN A 72 16.60 14.11 0.03
N THR A 73 16.61 15.28 -0.62
CA THR A 73 17.12 16.53 -0.04
C THR A 73 16.38 16.88 1.25
N ALA A 74 15.04 16.82 1.23
CA ALA A 74 14.20 17.09 2.40
C ALA A 74 14.43 16.09 3.54
N TYR A 75 14.65 14.81 3.23
CA TYR A 75 15.00 13.83 4.26
C TYR A 75 16.40 14.08 4.85
N LEU A 76 17.41 14.37 4.02
CA LEU A 76 18.76 14.66 4.49
C LEU A 76 18.81 15.91 5.37
N MET A 77 17.97 16.92 5.09
CA MET A 77 17.82 18.08 5.96
C MET A 77 17.42 17.68 7.40
N MET A 78 16.63 16.63 7.58
CA MET A 78 16.24 16.18 8.92
C MET A 78 17.29 15.32 9.62
N VAL A 79 17.98 14.45 8.88
CA VAL A 79 18.74 13.34 9.49
C VAL A 79 20.26 13.48 9.37
N GLU A 80 20.76 14.40 8.56
CA GLU A 80 22.19 14.54 8.30
C GLU A 80 22.72 15.89 8.81
N PRO A 81 23.28 15.95 10.04
CA PRO A 81 23.70 17.20 10.66
C PRO A 81 24.84 17.90 9.92
N ARG A 82 25.64 17.19 9.11
CA ARG A 82 26.75 17.77 8.33
C ARG A 82 26.27 18.64 7.17
N VAL A 83 25.03 18.45 6.70
CA VAL A 83 24.44 19.34 5.69
C VAL A 83 24.29 20.74 6.29
N LYS A 84 24.91 21.74 5.65
CA LYS A 84 24.89 23.14 6.08
C LYS A 84 23.91 24.00 5.27
N VAL A 85 23.66 23.65 4.01
CA VAL A 85 22.79 24.41 3.09
C VAL A 85 21.99 23.43 2.22
N ALA A 86 20.71 23.69 1.98
CA ALA A 86 19.85 22.81 1.20
C ALA A 86 19.03 23.54 0.11
N VAL A 87 18.81 22.86 -1.02
CA VAL A 87 17.96 23.36 -2.11
C VAL A 87 17.07 22.24 -2.67
N PRO A 88 15.95 21.89 -2.00
CA PRO A 88 14.98 20.94 -2.55
C PRO A 88 14.15 21.59 -3.67
N CYS A 89 14.17 20.98 -4.85
CA CYS A 89 13.46 21.48 -6.04
C CYS A 89 12.26 20.58 -6.41
N SER A 90 11.15 21.20 -6.82
CA SER A 90 9.97 20.52 -7.39
C SER A 90 9.45 19.35 -6.54
N TYR A 91 9.34 19.57 -5.22
CA TYR A 91 8.86 18.57 -4.25
C TYR A 91 8.10 19.21 -3.07
N ILE A 92 8.69 20.23 -2.44
CA ILE A 92 8.12 20.87 -1.25
C ILE A 92 6.77 21.50 -1.59
N THR A 93 5.70 21.01 -0.98
CA THR A 93 4.33 21.55 -1.07
C THR A 93 3.64 21.37 0.29
N SER A 94 2.31 21.43 0.38
CA SER A 94 1.58 20.99 1.57
C SER A 94 0.85 19.68 1.23
N LEU A 95 0.86 18.70 2.12
CA LEU A 95 0.16 17.42 1.93
C LEU A 95 -1.34 17.63 1.66
N ASN A 96 -1.97 18.59 2.34
CA ASN A 96 -3.38 18.93 2.09
C ASN A 96 -3.63 19.40 0.64
N MET A 97 -2.76 20.24 0.08
CA MET A 97 -2.89 20.64 -1.33
C MET A 97 -2.57 19.50 -2.28
N LEU A 98 -1.54 18.69 -1.97
CA LEU A 98 -1.18 17.52 -2.76
C LEU A 98 -2.35 16.54 -2.86
N LEU A 99 -3.02 16.24 -1.74
CA LEU A 99 -4.19 15.35 -1.69
C LEU A 99 -5.40 15.89 -2.47
N LYS A 100 -5.57 17.21 -2.54
CA LYS A 100 -6.65 17.84 -3.33
C LYS A 100 -6.39 17.82 -4.84
N THR A 101 -5.16 17.57 -5.27
CA THR A 101 -4.76 17.63 -6.68
C THR A 101 -4.35 16.25 -7.20
N ILE A 102 -3.05 15.96 -7.25
CA ILE A 102 -2.51 14.73 -7.83
C ILE A 102 -2.54 13.56 -6.85
N GLY A 103 -2.62 13.81 -5.54
CA GLY A 103 -2.60 12.77 -4.50
C GLY A 103 -1.19 12.29 -4.15
N PRO A 104 -1.10 11.24 -3.32
CA PRO A 104 0.16 10.61 -2.94
C PRO A 104 1.00 10.19 -4.14
N GLN A 105 2.32 10.27 -4.02
CA GLN A 105 3.28 9.88 -5.08
C GLN A 105 3.81 8.46 -4.82
N ASP A 106 4.97 8.10 -5.38
CA ASP A 106 5.58 6.78 -5.22
C ASP A 106 6.02 6.49 -3.77
N ALA A 107 6.33 5.22 -3.48
CA ALA A 107 6.50 4.73 -2.12
C ALA A 107 7.53 5.51 -1.28
N GLU A 108 8.60 6.05 -1.88
CA GLU A 108 9.64 6.81 -1.14
C GLU A 108 9.11 8.13 -0.56
N GLN A 109 8.02 8.67 -1.11
CA GLN A 109 7.48 9.98 -0.75
C GLN A 109 6.35 9.92 0.29
N ASN A 110 5.94 8.70 0.70
CA ASN A 110 4.84 8.51 1.64
C ASN A 110 5.33 7.83 2.90
N ILE A 111 5.13 8.46 4.06
CA ILE A 111 5.44 7.89 5.38
C ILE A 111 4.14 7.41 6.03
N PHE A 112 4.12 6.17 6.54
CA PHE A 112 2.93 5.58 7.16
C PHE A 112 2.44 6.47 8.31
N GLY A 113 1.15 6.79 8.32
CA GLY A 113 0.55 7.59 9.38
C GLY A 113 0.98 9.05 9.42
N ALA A 114 1.68 9.58 8.40
CA ALA A 114 2.15 10.97 8.38
C ALA A 114 1.02 11.98 8.68
N ILE A 115 -0.15 11.81 8.05
CA ILE A 115 -1.30 12.70 8.29
C ILE A 115 -1.89 12.46 9.68
N LYS A 116 -1.95 11.19 10.13
CA LYS A 116 -2.46 10.82 11.46
C LYS A 116 -1.69 11.52 12.58
N VAL A 117 -0.36 11.66 12.43
CA VAL A 117 0.50 12.33 13.41
C VAL A 117 0.71 13.82 13.13
N GLY A 118 0.09 14.37 12.07
CA GLY A 118 0.14 15.79 11.73
C GLY A 118 1.39 16.24 10.96
N LEU A 119 2.19 15.31 10.44
CA LEU A 119 3.37 15.62 9.64
C LEU A 119 2.96 16.26 8.30
N ASN A 120 3.69 17.31 7.90
CA ASN A 120 3.55 18.03 6.65
C ASN A 120 4.94 18.47 6.14
N HIS A 121 5.09 18.94 4.90
CA HIS A 121 6.44 19.23 4.37
C HIS A 121 7.10 20.47 5.03
N ASP A 122 6.35 21.34 5.72
CA ASP A 122 6.96 22.40 6.54
C ASP A 122 7.77 21.84 7.71
N ASP A 123 7.47 20.62 8.17
CA ASP A 123 8.27 19.97 9.22
C ASP A 123 9.69 19.65 8.74
N PHE A 124 9.87 19.29 7.47
CA PHE A 124 11.20 19.10 6.89
C PHE A 124 12.04 20.39 6.96
N LEU A 125 11.43 21.53 6.65
CA LEU A 125 12.09 22.83 6.66
C LEU A 125 12.31 23.34 8.09
N ALA A 126 11.35 23.10 8.98
CA ALA A 126 11.42 23.43 10.39
C ALA A 126 12.56 22.70 11.09
N ALA A 127 12.72 21.40 10.82
CA ALA A 127 13.80 20.58 11.36
C ALA A 127 15.19 21.05 10.92
N PHE A 128 15.27 21.77 9.80
CA PHE A 128 16.53 22.33 9.31
C PHE A 128 16.86 23.70 9.89
N ALA A 129 15.93 24.36 10.59
CA ALA A 129 16.16 25.68 11.15
C ALA A 129 17.34 25.68 12.13
N PRO A 130 18.20 26.73 12.15
CA PRO A 130 18.14 27.95 11.34
C PRO A 130 18.97 27.92 10.03
N LYS A 131 19.34 26.73 9.54
CA LYS A 131 20.28 26.58 8.41
C LYS A 131 19.66 27.07 7.08
N PRO A 132 20.46 27.63 6.15
CA PRO A 132 19.95 28.18 4.89
C PRO A 132 19.29 27.17 3.96
N VAL A 133 18.03 27.40 3.60
CA VAL A 133 17.27 26.59 2.64
C VAL A 133 16.57 27.44 1.57
N LEU A 134 16.75 27.06 0.31
CA LEU A 134 16.04 27.62 -0.84
C LEU A 134 15.06 26.60 -1.40
N ILE A 135 13.77 26.94 -1.44
CA ILE A 135 12.75 26.08 -2.05
C ILE A 135 12.69 26.38 -3.56
N GLY A 136 13.09 25.42 -4.38
CA GLY A 136 12.98 25.51 -5.84
C GLY A 136 11.61 25.04 -6.33
N VAL A 137 10.91 25.85 -7.11
CA VAL A 137 9.52 25.59 -7.50
C VAL A 137 9.34 25.67 -9.01
N SER A 138 8.78 24.60 -9.56
CA SER A 138 8.20 24.57 -10.91
C SER A 138 6.78 25.14 -10.84
N ALA A 139 6.50 26.29 -11.45
CA ALA A 139 5.21 26.98 -11.30
C ALA A 139 4.00 26.21 -11.85
N TYR A 140 4.20 25.35 -12.85
CA TYR A 140 3.15 24.58 -13.52
C TYR A 140 3.24 23.08 -13.21
N ASP A 141 3.77 22.75 -12.03
CA ASP A 141 3.99 21.38 -11.61
C ASP A 141 2.72 20.72 -11.05
N PHE A 142 2.75 19.39 -11.00
CA PHE A 142 1.77 18.61 -10.25
C PHE A 142 2.00 18.67 -8.74
N PHE A 143 3.18 19.10 -8.27
CA PHE A 143 3.38 19.58 -6.90
C PHE A 143 2.86 21.03 -6.81
N PRO A 144 1.67 21.27 -6.21
CA PRO A 144 0.99 22.54 -6.35
C PRO A 144 1.71 23.67 -5.60
N ILE A 145 1.98 24.78 -6.30
CA ILE A 145 2.65 25.97 -5.77
C ILE A 145 1.88 26.60 -4.61
N GLU A 146 0.55 26.51 -4.60
CA GLU A 146 -0.28 27.01 -3.52
C GLU A 146 0.08 26.34 -2.18
N GLY A 147 0.41 25.05 -2.22
CA GLY A 147 0.89 24.32 -1.06
C GLY A 147 2.29 24.77 -0.64
N THR A 148 3.19 25.00 -1.60
CA THR A 148 4.54 25.52 -1.33
C THR A 148 4.51 26.90 -0.69
N LEU A 149 3.63 27.80 -1.15
CA LEU A 149 3.47 29.14 -0.57
C LEU A 149 2.90 29.08 0.86
N GLN A 150 2.02 28.11 1.16
CA GLN A 150 1.55 27.86 2.53
C GLN A 150 2.71 27.39 3.42
N THR A 151 3.48 26.41 2.96
CA THR A 151 4.65 25.84 3.63
C THR A 151 5.71 26.90 3.90
N LEU A 152 6.03 27.75 2.92
CA LEU A 152 7.00 28.86 3.08
C LEU A 152 6.57 29.84 4.18
N ARG A 153 5.30 30.26 4.20
CA ARG A 153 4.79 31.18 5.23
C ARG A 153 4.90 30.60 6.63
N ARG A 154 4.63 29.31 6.81
CA ARG A 154 4.78 28.62 8.10
C ARG A 154 6.25 28.52 8.51
N THR A 155 7.10 28.11 7.57
CA THR A 155 8.55 27.99 7.79
C THR A 155 9.18 29.31 8.22
N LYS A 156 8.83 30.45 7.57
CA LYS A 156 9.37 31.76 7.96
C LYS A 156 9.03 32.16 9.40
N ARG A 157 7.86 31.77 9.92
CA ARG A 157 7.48 32.01 11.34
C ARG A 157 8.33 31.19 12.31
N ILE A 158 8.83 30.03 11.88
CA ILE A 158 9.72 29.20 12.69
C ILE A 158 11.11 29.82 12.68
N TYR A 159 11.62 30.20 11.51
CA TYR A 159 12.94 30.84 11.39
C TYR A 159 13.02 32.20 12.10
N SER A 160 11.91 32.93 12.23
CA SER A 160 11.88 34.17 13.03
C SER A 160 12.15 33.97 14.51
N LEU A 161 11.90 32.77 15.05
CA LEU A 161 12.28 32.43 16.42
C LEU A 161 13.81 32.39 16.61
N TYR A 162 14.56 32.28 15.51
CA TYR A 162 16.01 32.24 15.47
C TYR A 162 16.63 33.54 14.90
N ASN A 163 15.83 34.55 14.56
CA ASN A 163 16.25 35.74 13.79
C ASN A 163 16.98 35.36 12.49
N ALA A 164 16.42 34.40 11.76
CA ALA A 164 17.03 33.81 10.57
C ALA A 164 16.05 33.73 9.38
N GLU A 165 15.05 34.62 9.31
CA GLU A 165 14.04 34.61 8.25
C GLU A 165 14.63 34.75 6.83
N GLU A 166 15.80 35.37 6.72
CA GLU A 166 16.60 35.52 5.50
C GLU A 166 17.23 34.20 5.04
N ASN A 167 17.38 33.22 5.94
CA ASN A 167 17.89 31.89 5.62
C ASN A 167 16.82 30.98 4.97
N VAL A 168 15.61 31.49 4.71
CA VAL A 168 14.58 30.76 3.95
C VAL A 168 14.11 31.57 2.77
N ALA A 169 14.39 31.04 1.57
CA ALA A 169 14.01 31.67 0.32
C ALA A 169 13.22 30.73 -0.59
N ILE A 170 12.66 31.29 -1.66
CA ILE A 170 11.97 30.57 -2.72
C ILE A 170 12.46 31.07 -4.07
N CYS A 171 12.64 30.17 -5.03
CA CYS A 171 12.83 30.49 -6.44
C CYS A 171 11.73 29.81 -7.24
N VAL A 172 11.05 30.57 -8.11
CA VAL A 172 9.95 30.08 -8.95
C VAL A 172 10.36 30.17 -10.41
N GLY A 173 10.50 29.02 -11.07
CA GLY A 173 10.68 28.94 -12.51
C GLY A 173 9.35 28.68 -13.23
N LYS A 174 9.14 29.33 -14.38
CA LYS A 174 7.88 29.27 -15.15
C LYS A 174 7.85 28.08 -16.13
N HIS A 175 7.84 26.88 -15.58
CA HIS A 175 7.87 25.63 -16.35
C HIS A 175 7.07 24.53 -15.65
N ALA A 176 6.83 23.44 -16.39
CA ALA A 176 6.33 22.19 -15.83
C ALA A 176 7.42 21.48 -15.01
N HIS A 177 7.19 20.23 -14.62
CA HIS A 177 8.09 19.46 -13.75
C HIS A 177 9.50 19.25 -14.32
N MET A 178 10.50 20.03 -13.86
CA MET A 178 11.91 19.89 -14.26
C MET A 178 12.87 20.64 -13.33
N TYR A 179 14.17 20.29 -13.41
CA TYR A 179 15.26 21.11 -12.87
C TYR A 179 15.73 22.08 -13.95
N SER A 180 15.07 23.23 -14.04
CA SER A 180 15.32 24.25 -15.08
C SER A 180 16.60 25.05 -14.86
N ASP A 181 16.91 25.88 -15.85
CA ASP A 181 18.01 26.84 -15.79
C ASP A 181 17.81 27.86 -14.67
N GLU A 182 16.58 28.35 -14.46
CA GLU A 182 16.26 29.29 -13.38
C GLU A 182 16.49 28.65 -12.01
N LEU A 183 16.04 27.41 -11.83
CA LEU A 183 16.25 26.69 -10.57
C LEU A 183 17.73 26.37 -10.35
N ARG A 184 18.45 25.98 -11.41
CA ARG A 184 19.89 25.69 -11.36
C ARG A 184 20.70 26.94 -11.01
N GLU A 185 20.36 28.07 -11.63
CA GLU A 185 20.98 29.35 -11.32
C GLU A 185 20.77 29.74 -9.86
N ALA A 186 19.54 29.61 -9.38
CA ALA A 186 19.20 29.93 -8.00
C ALA A 186 19.89 29.00 -7.00
N ALA A 187 19.93 27.70 -7.26
CA ALA A 187 20.63 26.73 -6.41
C ALA A 187 22.13 27.03 -6.28
N ILE A 188 22.81 27.24 -7.41
CA ILE A 188 24.25 27.56 -7.41
C ILE A 188 24.50 28.88 -6.67
N ASN A 189 23.71 29.92 -6.94
CA ASN A 189 23.85 31.21 -6.26
C ASN A 189 23.58 31.12 -4.76
N TRP A 190 22.63 30.29 -4.32
CA TRP A 190 22.37 30.02 -2.90
C TRP A 190 23.58 29.38 -2.21
N PHE A 191 24.17 28.37 -2.83
CA PHE A 191 25.40 27.75 -2.32
C PHE A 191 26.59 28.73 -2.32
N LYS A 192 26.74 29.58 -3.34
CA LYS A 192 27.79 30.60 -3.37
C LYS A 192 27.70 31.54 -2.16
N VAL A 193 26.51 32.02 -1.86
CA VAL A 193 26.29 32.94 -0.73
C VAL A 193 26.56 32.22 0.59
N HIS A 194 25.93 31.08 0.82
CA HIS A 194 25.92 30.46 2.15
C HIS A 194 27.07 29.49 2.46
N LEU A 195 27.71 28.92 1.44
CA LEU A 195 28.89 28.06 1.63
C LEU A 195 30.19 28.79 1.32
N LYS A 196 30.21 29.77 0.40
CA LYS A 196 31.46 30.44 -0.04
C LYS A 196 31.59 31.89 0.39
N GLY A 197 30.51 32.54 0.86
CA GLY A 197 30.51 33.97 1.13
C GLY A 197 30.68 34.82 -0.15
N GLU A 198 30.32 34.26 -1.32
CA GLU A 198 30.48 34.91 -2.62
C GLU A 198 29.15 35.53 -3.11
N PRO A 199 29.20 36.60 -3.92
CA PRO A 199 27.98 37.20 -4.47
C PRO A 199 27.21 36.25 -5.40
N PRO A 200 25.86 36.35 -5.46
CA PRO A 200 24.99 35.51 -6.27
C PRO A 200 24.98 35.94 -7.76
N ASN A 201 26.14 35.86 -8.41
CA ASN A 201 26.37 36.33 -9.78
C ASN A 201 26.59 35.20 -10.80
N PHE A 202 26.34 33.94 -10.43
CA PHE A 202 26.34 32.85 -11.40
C PHE A 202 25.20 33.05 -12.39
N ARG A 203 25.51 32.85 -13.68
CA ARG A 203 24.55 32.80 -14.77
C ARG A 203 24.70 31.48 -15.49
N VAL A 204 23.59 30.81 -15.73
CA VAL A 204 23.60 29.56 -16.50
C VAL A 204 24.18 29.81 -17.89
N LYS A 205 25.02 28.87 -18.33
CA LYS A 205 25.58 28.80 -19.67
C LYS A 205 25.34 27.39 -20.23
N PRO A 206 25.31 27.23 -21.57
CA PRO A 206 25.36 25.90 -22.17
C PRO A 206 26.53 25.09 -21.61
N VAL A 207 26.25 23.84 -21.26
CA VAL A 207 27.27 22.89 -20.79
C VAL A 207 27.38 21.76 -21.80
N THR A 208 28.60 21.29 -22.03
CA THR A 208 28.80 20.04 -22.74
C THR A 208 28.34 18.91 -21.82
N VAL A 209 27.37 18.14 -22.27
CA VAL A 209 26.88 16.96 -21.55
C VAL A 209 27.78 15.78 -21.88
N GLU A 210 28.33 15.14 -20.86
CA GLU A 210 29.11 13.91 -21.04
C GLU A 210 28.24 12.77 -21.57
N LEU A 211 28.87 11.80 -22.24
CA LEU A 211 28.18 10.59 -22.65
C LEU A 211 27.76 9.79 -21.40
N GLU A 212 26.67 9.02 -21.51
CA GLU A 212 26.20 8.22 -20.38
C GLU A 212 27.28 7.21 -19.96
N GLU A 213 27.97 6.61 -20.92
CA GLU A 213 29.03 5.63 -20.70
C GLU A 213 30.18 6.18 -19.86
N SER A 214 30.53 7.47 -20.01
CA SER A 214 31.57 8.11 -19.19
C SER A 214 31.16 8.31 -17.73
N LEU A 215 29.86 8.31 -17.42
CA LEU A 215 29.34 8.49 -16.07
C LEU A 215 29.15 7.18 -15.31
N ARG A 216 29.34 6.03 -15.97
CA ARG A 216 29.12 4.72 -15.34
C ARG A 216 30.27 4.38 -14.38
N ALA A 217 29.91 3.96 -13.17
CA ALA A 217 30.87 3.40 -12.21
C ALA A 217 31.23 1.93 -12.49
N THR A 218 30.52 1.29 -13.40
CA THR A 218 30.69 -0.10 -13.87
C THR A 218 30.69 -0.12 -15.40
N LYS A 219 31.38 -1.06 -16.03
CA LYS A 219 31.42 -1.23 -17.51
C LYS A 219 30.02 -1.40 -18.10
N SER A 220 29.16 -2.20 -17.47
CA SER A 220 27.79 -2.43 -17.94
C SER A 220 26.81 -1.34 -17.51
N GLY A 221 27.17 -0.50 -16.53
CA GLY A 221 26.22 0.36 -15.81
C GLY A 221 25.36 -0.39 -14.79
N GLN A 222 25.52 -1.72 -14.67
CA GLN A 222 24.73 -2.59 -13.79
C GLN A 222 25.62 -3.30 -12.78
N VAL A 223 25.42 -3.00 -11.50
CA VAL A 223 26.19 -3.57 -10.39
C VAL A 223 26.04 -5.10 -10.35
N ILE A 224 24.82 -5.62 -10.54
CA ILE A 224 24.57 -7.07 -10.45
C ILE A 224 25.18 -7.88 -11.60
N GLU A 225 25.56 -7.24 -12.70
CA GLU A 225 26.22 -7.91 -13.82
C GLU A 225 27.71 -8.11 -13.54
N GLU A 226 28.35 -7.15 -12.86
CA GLU A 226 29.76 -7.23 -12.49
C GLU A 226 30.00 -7.90 -11.14
N TYR A 227 29.05 -7.76 -10.23
CA TYR A 227 29.09 -8.33 -8.89
C TYR A 227 27.83 -9.18 -8.67
N PRO A 228 27.81 -10.44 -9.16
CA PRO A 228 26.63 -11.31 -9.06
C PRO A 228 26.15 -11.56 -7.63
N ASP A 229 27.06 -11.51 -6.65
CA ASP A 229 26.77 -11.69 -5.23
C ASP A 229 26.33 -10.38 -4.53
N ALA A 230 26.21 -9.27 -5.26
CA ALA A 230 25.78 -8.00 -4.69
C ALA A 230 24.33 -8.07 -4.19
N LYS A 231 24.11 -7.60 -2.96
CA LYS A 231 22.77 -7.54 -2.36
C LYS A 231 21.97 -6.36 -2.92
N THR A 232 20.76 -6.66 -3.39
CA THR A 232 19.75 -5.67 -3.80
C THR A 232 18.84 -5.29 -2.62
N ILE A 233 18.03 -4.23 -2.77
CA ILE A 233 17.01 -3.86 -1.76
C ILE A 233 16.11 -5.06 -1.43
N TYR A 234 15.76 -5.88 -2.43
CA TYR A 234 15.00 -7.11 -2.21
C TYR A 234 15.73 -8.05 -1.23
N ASN A 235 17.02 -8.30 -1.44
CA ASN A 235 17.80 -9.16 -0.54
C ASN A 235 17.84 -8.58 0.88
N LEU A 236 18.06 -7.27 1.00
CA LEU A 236 18.10 -6.57 2.29
C LEU A 236 16.76 -6.65 3.03
N ASN A 237 15.63 -6.51 2.33
CA ASN A 237 14.30 -6.67 2.93
C ASN A 237 14.05 -8.09 3.43
N VAL A 238 14.42 -9.11 2.64
CA VAL A 238 14.30 -10.52 3.03
C VAL A 238 15.17 -10.82 4.26
N GLU A 239 16.42 -10.37 4.26
CA GLU A 239 17.32 -10.51 5.41
C GLU A 239 16.76 -9.81 6.66
N HIS A 240 16.30 -8.56 6.51
CA HIS A 240 15.70 -7.79 7.60
C HIS A 240 14.52 -8.53 8.25
N TYR A 241 13.65 -9.11 7.42
CA TYR A 241 12.54 -9.90 7.89
C TYR A 241 13.00 -11.16 8.59
N LEU A 242 13.92 -11.93 8.02
CA LEU A 242 14.41 -13.17 8.64
C LEU A 242 15.05 -12.93 10.01
N GLU A 243 15.73 -11.79 10.18
CA GLU A 243 16.30 -11.35 11.46
C GLU A 243 15.24 -10.94 12.50
N LYS A 244 14.14 -10.32 12.06
CA LYS A 244 13.16 -9.68 12.95
C LYS A 244 11.78 -10.35 13.02
N ARG A 245 11.54 -11.40 12.23
CA ARG A 245 10.24 -12.06 12.15
C ARG A 245 9.77 -12.52 13.53
N PRO A 246 8.46 -12.44 13.82
CA PRO A 246 7.95 -12.83 15.12
C PRO A 246 8.16 -14.33 15.37
N LEU A 247 8.36 -14.69 16.64
CA LEU A 247 8.35 -16.09 17.05
C LEU A 247 6.92 -16.62 17.01
N ARG A 248 6.74 -17.79 16.40
CA ARG A 248 5.45 -18.49 16.39
C ARG A 248 5.21 -19.16 17.74
N LEU A 249 4.04 -18.91 18.30
CA LEU A 249 3.59 -19.55 19.53
C LEU A 249 2.87 -20.85 19.19
N LYS A 250 3.19 -21.91 19.94
CA LYS A 250 2.55 -23.21 19.75
C LYS A 250 1.14 -23.20 20.35
N VAL A 251 0.18 -23.75 19.61
CA VAL A 251 -1.23 -23.89 19.99
C VAL A 251 -1.58 -25.38 19.99
N GLU A 252 -1.42 -26.04 21.13
CA GLU A 252 -1.53 -27.51 21.22
C GLU A 252 -2.92 -27.99 21.62
N ASN A 253 -3.68 -27.17 22.33
CA ASN A 253 -4.98 -27.53 22.89
C ASN A 253 -5.97 -26.34 22.84
N GLU A 254 -7.23 -26.62 23.16
CA GLU A 254 -8.32 -25.64 23.10
C GLU A 254 -8.09 -24.41 23.99
N LYS A 255 -7.41 -24.56 25.14
CA LYS A 255 -7.11 -23.45 26.05
C LYS A 255 -6.05 -22.52 25.47
N ASP A 256 -5.01 -23.09 24.86
CA ASP A 256 -4.00 -22.31 24.13
C ASP A 256 -4.65 -21.56 22.97
N LEU A 257 -5.57 -22.23 22.26
CA LEU A 257 -6.29 -21.65 21.15
C LEU A 257 -7.14 -20.45 21.59
N GLU A 258 -7.92 -20.57 22.65
CA GLU A 258 -8.73 -19.48 23.17
C GLU A 258 -7.89 -18.23 23.47
N ARG A 259 -6.77 -18.42 24.19
CA ARG A 259 -5.82 -17.34 24.50
C ARG A 259 -5.19 -16.75 23.24
N TYR A 260 -4.80 -17.61 22.29
CA TYR A 260 -4.20 -17.21 21.03
C TYR A 260 -5.16 -16.34 20.21
N LEU A 261 -6.42 -16.77 20.06
CA LEU A 261 -7.44 -16.09 19.28
C LEU A 261 -7.87 -14.75 19.90
N GLY A 262 -7.92 -14.65 21.23
CA GLY A 262 -8.21 -13.38 21.91
C GLY A 262 -7.22 -12.28 21.55
N ARG A 263 -5.91 -12.60 21.61
CA ARG A 263 -4.86 -11.65 21.21
C ARG A 263 -4.86 -11.41 19.70
N LEU A 264 -4.93 -12.47 18.90
CA LEU A 264 -4.87 -12.39 17.43
C LEU A 264 -5.95 -11.47 16.87
N ARG A 265 -7.19 -11.57 17.35
CA ARG A 265 -8.29 -10.72 16.86
C ARG A 265 -8.11 -9.26 17.25
N LEU A 266 -7.60 -8.97 18.45
CA LEU A 266 -7.31 -7.60 18.89
C LEU A 266 -6.21 -6.98 18.03
N GLU A 267 -5.12 -7.71 17.81
CA GLU A 267 -3.96 -7.28 17.03
C GLU A 267 -4.31 -7.12 15.55
N LEU A 268 -5.07 -8.06 14.97
CA LEU A 268 -5.57 -7.95 13.60
C LEU A 268 -6.54 -6.75 13.43
N ALA A 269 -7.43 -6.53 14.40
CA ALA A 269 -8.34 -5.39 14.35
C ALA A 269 -7.60 -4.05 14.43
N ASP A 270 -6.54 -3.96 15.23
CA ASP A 270 -5.69 -2.77 15.33
C ASP A 270 -4.91 -2.53 14.02
N LEU A 271 -4.29 -3.56 13.46
CA LEU A 271 -3.56 -3.49 12.19
C LEU A 271 -4.43 -3.07 11.01
N LEU A 272 -5.67 -3.56 10.97
CA LEU A 272 -6.66 -3.21 9.95
C LEU A 272 -7.41 -1.90 10.26
N ASP A 273 -7.10 -1.23 11.38
CA ASP A 273 -7.75 0.00 11.85
C ASP A 273 -9.29 -0.14 11.92
N ILE A 274 -9.75 -1.30 12.41
CA ILE A 274 -11.17 -1.65 12.47
C ILE A 274 -11.85 -0.86 13.59
N LYS A 275 -12.70 0.08 13.19
CA LYS A 275 -13.49 0.89 14.10
C LYS A 275 -14.53 0.06 14.86
N LYS A 276 -14.97 0.55 16.02
CA LYS A 276 -16.09 -0.04 16.75
C LYS A 276 -17.38 0.11 15.94
N ARG A 277 -18.06 -0.98 15.61
CA ARG A 277 -19.34 -1.01 14.90
C ARG A 277 -20.53 -0.62 15.80
N LYS A 278 -20.49 0.58 16.39
CA LYS A 278 -21.55 1.07 17.30
C LYS A 278 -22.71 1.75 16.58
N GLU A 279 -22.46 2.26 15.37
CA GLU A 279 -23.44 3.01 14.62
C GLU A 279 -24.50 2.08 14.03
N THR A 280 -25.77 2.40 14.25
CA THR A 280 -26.88 1.73 13.59
C THR A 280 -26.81 1.99 12.07
N ILE A 281 -26.88 0.93 11.27
CA ILE A 281 -27.09 1.06 9.83
C ILE A 281 -28.57 1.25 9.51
N TYR A 282 -28.85 1.94 8.41
CA TYR A 282 -30.19 2.14 7.88
C TYR A 282 -30.28 1.62 6.44
N PRO A 283 -30.40 0.29 6.25
CA PRO A 283 -30.48 -0.34 4.94
C PRO A 283 -31.77 0.02 4.21
N ARG A 284 -31.66 0.18 2.89
CA ARG A 284 -32.78 0.52 2.02
C ARG A 284 -32.80 -0.41 0.82
N ILE A 285 -33.87 -1.18 0.70
CA ILE A 285 -34.24 -1.85 -0.55
C ILE A 285 -34.96 -0.79 -1.38
N TYR A 286 -34.30 -0.28 -2.41
CA TYR A 286 -34.86 0.80 -3.24
C TYR A 286 -35.53 0.27 -4.52
N SER A 287 -35.31 -0.99 -4.85
CA SER A 287 -35.91 -1.65 -6.01
C SER A 287 -35.90 -3.16 -5.78
N THR A 288 -37.00 -3.81 -6.14
CA THR A 288 -37.08 -5.27 -6.28
C THR A 288 -37.50 -5.57 -7.71
N ILE A 289 -36.73 -6.39 -8.41
CA ILE A 289 -36.99 -6.76 -9.81
C ILE A 289 -37.07 -8.27 -9.96
N LYS A 290 -37.62 -8.71 -11.09
CA LYS A 290 -37.56 -10.10 -11.55
C LYS A 290 -36.48 -10.23 -12.62
N PHE A 291 -35.57 -11.19 -12.45
CA PHE A 291 -34.52 -11.48 -13.41
C PHE A 291 -34.31 -12.99 -13.49
N ASP A 292 -34.47 -13.59 -14.68
CA ASP A 292 -34.29 -15.02 -14.94
C ASP A 292 -35.09 -15.93 -13.97
N GLY A 293 -36.31 -15.53 -13.61
CA GLY A 293 -37.16 -16.25 -12.65
C GLY A 293 -36.84 -16.01 -11.17
N TYR A 294 -35.79 -15.24 -10.86
CA TYR A 294 -35.38 -14.90 -9.49
C TYR A 294 -35.87 -13.50 -9.09
N ALA A 295 -36.15 -13.31 -7.80
CA ALA A 295 -36.28 -11.99 -7.21
C ALA A 295 -34.89 -11.41 -6.93
N VAL A 296 -34.72 -10.12 -7.25
CA VAL A 296 -33.48 -9.39 -7.01
C VAL A 296 -33.80 -8.09 -6.28
N GLU A 297 -33.36 -7.99 -5.04
CA GLU A 297 -33.41 -6.75 -4.27
C GLU A 297 -32.13 -5.95 -4.50
N LYS A 298 -32.27 -4.68 -4.86
CA LYS A 298 -31.17 -3.72 -4.89
C LYS A 298 -31.16 -2.92 -3.60
N ILE A 299 -30.05 -3.01 -2.88
CA ILE A 299 -29.91 -2.50 -1.52
C ILE A 299 -28.79 -1.46 -1.49
N PHE A 300 -28.95 -0.44 -0.65
CA PHE A 300 -27.84 0.42 -0.24
C PHE A 300 -27.93 0.80 1.23
N PHE A 301 -26.78 1.09 1.83
CA PHE A 301 -26.65 1.65 3.18
C PHE A 301 -25.32 2.39 3.33
N PHE A 302 -25.16 3.13 4.42
CA PHE A 302 -23.89 3.77 4.76
C PHE A 302 -23.08 2.88 5.71
N SER A 303 -21.88 2.48 5.28
CA SER A 303 -20.92 1.74 6.12
C SER A 303 -20.38 2.63 7.23
N GLU A 304 -20.04 3.86 6.85
CA GLU A 304 -19.52 4.96 7.67
C GLU A 304 -20.14 6.30 7.18
N PRO A 305 -20.04 7.40 7.95
CA PRO A 305 -20.46 8.72 7.47
C PRO A 305 -19.85 9.08 6.11
N GLY A 306 -20.70 9.24 5.09
CA GLY A 306 -20.27 9.57 3.72
C GLY A 306 -19.76 8.39 2.88
N ILE A 307 -19.72 7.16 3.42
CA ILE A 307 -19.30 5.96 2.69
C ILE A 307 -20.53 5.07 2.42
N THR A 308 -21.00 5.09 1.18
CA THR A 308 -22.13 4.26 0.72
C THR A 308 -21.63 2.90 0.25
N LEU A 309 -22.34 1.84 0.62
CA LEU A 309 -22.24 0.51 0.02
C LEU A 309 -23.51 0.20 -0.75
N THR A 310 -23.36 -0.57 -1.82
CA THR A 310 -24.47 -1.16 -2.56
C THR A 310 -24.37 -2.68 -2.54
N SER A 311 -25.50 -3.35 -2.71
CA SER A 311 -25.52 -4.80 -2.85
C SER A 311 -26.73 -5.26 -3.63
N MET A 312 -26.65 -6.47 -4.19
CA MET A 312 -27.80 -7.14 -4.79
C MET A 312 -28.04 -8.48 -4.10
N MET A 313 -29.24 -8.68 -3.55
CA MET A 313 -29.67 -9.94 -2.96
C MET A 313 -30.54 -10.70 -3.95
N PHE A 314 -30.18 -11.94 -4.26
CA PHE A 314 -30.90 -12.84 -5.15
C PHE A 314 -31.56 -13.96 -4.35
N TYR A 315 -32.78 -14.31 -4.72
CA TYR A 315 -33.53 -15.43 -4.13
C TYR A 315 -34.66 -15.93 -5.05
N LYS A 316 -35.09 -17.17 -4.85
CA LYS A 316 -36.29 -17.73 -5.49
C LYS A 316 -37.55 -17.34 -4.71
N ASP A 317 -38.70 -17.26 -5.37
CA ASP A 317 -39.97 -16.90 -4.72
C ASP A 317 -40.47 -17.91 -3.70
N ASP A 318 -40.10 -19.18 -3.89
CA ASP A 318 -40.47 -20.29 -3.03
C ASP A 318 -39.48 -20.51 -1.87
N VAL A 319 -38.45 -19.66 -1.75
CA VAL A 319 -37.51 -19.78 -0.64
C VAL A 319 -38.20 -19.38 0.66
N GLY A 320 -38.16 -20.28 1.65
CA GLY A 320 -38.82 -20.08 2.93
C GLY A 320 -38.30 -18.89 3.73
N ASP A 321 -39.07 -18.50 4.73
CA ASP A 321 -38.58 -17.70 5.84
C ASP A 321 -37.46 -18.51 6.54
N GLU A 322 -36.37 -17.85 6.95
CA GLU A 322 -35.14 -18.49 7.49
C GLU A 322 -34.19 -19.15 6.46
N ALA A 323 -34.14 -18.67 5.23
CA ALA A 323 -33.17 -19.15 4.25
C ALA A 323 -31.70 -18.87 4.65
N PRO A 324 -30.75 -19.81 4.49
CA PRO A 324 -29.34 -19.56 4.75
C PRO A 324 -28.76 -18.49 3.82
N PRO A 325 -28.11 -17.43 4.35
CA PRO A 325 -27.50 -16.40 3.52
C PRO A 325 -26.08 -16.75 3.09
N VAL A 326 -25.77 -16.43 1.83
CA VAL A 326 -24.41 -16.40 1.30
C VAL A 326 -24.01 -14.95 1.03
N LEU A 327 -23.02 -14.43 1.75
CA LEU A 327 -22.36 -13.17 1.44
C LEU A 327 -21.25 -13.43 0.41
N ALA A 328 -21.47 -12.99 -0.83
CA ALA A 328 -20.54 -13.15 -1.93
C ALA A 328 -19.73 -11.86 -2.17
N LEU A 329 -18.40 -12.03 -2.23
CA LEU A 329 -17.41 -10.99 -2.44
C LEU A 329 -16.64 -11.29 -3.72
N PHE A 330 -16.99 -10.61 -4.81
CA PHE A 330 -16.29 -10.68 -6.09
C PHE A 330 -15.31 -9.50 -6.25
N GLU A 331 -14.40 -9.55 -7.23
CA GLU A 331 -13.32 -8.56 -7.35
C GLU A 331 -13.82 -7.18 -7.79
N ASP A 332 -14.80 -7.09 -8.69
CA ASP A 332 -15.50 -5.84 -9.06
C ASP A 332 -16.97 -5.85 -8.58
N GLY A 333 -17.27 -6.63 -7.55
CA GLY A 333 -18.56 -6.67 -6.86
C GLY A 333 -19.72 -7.05 -7.79
N THR A 334 -20.76 -6.23 -7.80
CA THR A 334 -21.98 -6.44 -8.60
C THR A 334 -21.74 -6.34 -10.11
N ASN A 335 -20.61 -5.77 -10.57
CA ASN A 335 -20.24 -5.80 -11.99
C ASN A 335 -19.90 -7.23 -12.45
N ASP A 336 -19.46 -8.12 -11.55
CA ASP A 336 -19.07 -9.49 -11.88
C ASP A 336 -20.28 -10.44 -11.97
N ILE A 337 -21.50 -9.99 -11.61
CA ILE A 337 -22.71 -10.84 -11.56
C ILE A 337 -22.98 -11.58 -12.86
N ALA A 338 -22.76 -10.94 -14.01
CA ALA A 338 -22.99 -11.57 -15.31
C ALA A 338 -22.06 -12.79 -15.53
N GLU A 339 -20.76 -12.63 -15.23
CA GLU A 339 -19.77 -13.70 -15.30
C GLU A 339 -20.02 -14.79 -14.26
N LYS A 340 -20.56 -14.42 -13.08
CA LYS A 340 -20.82 -15.34 -11.97
C LYS A 340 -22.25 -15.89 -11.94
N SER A 341 -23.01 -15.72 -13.02
CA SER A 341 -24.43 -16.10 -13.08
C SER A 341 -24.69 -17.59 -12.78
N GLU A 342 -23.89 -18.49 -13.35
CA GLU A 342 -24.01 -19.94 -13.07
C GLU A 342 -23.67 -20.29 -11.63
N PHE A 343 -22.70 -19.61 -11.02
CA PHE A 343 -22.40 -19.78 -9.59
C PHE A 343 -23.58 -19.33 -8.73
N ILE A 344 -24.15 -18.16 -9.02
CA ILE A 344 -25.32 -17.61 -8.32
C ILE A 344 -26.49 -18.60 -8.42
N LYS A 345 -26.82 -19.11 -9.62
CA LYS A 345 -27.89 -20.10 -9.82
C LYS A 345 -27.71 -21.35 -8.96
N ARG A 346 -26.50 -21.93 -8.93
CA ARG A 346 -26.23 -23.11 -8.07
C ARG A 346 -26.48 -22.85 -6.59
N ILE A 347 -26.20 -21.63 -6.10
CA ILE A 347 -26.50 -21.26 -4.71
C ILE A 347 -28.01 -21.16 -4.48
N LEU A 348 -28.73 -20.54 -5.42
CA LEU A 348 -30.19 -20.41 -5.37
C LEU A 348 -30.91 -21.77 -5.45
N ASP A 349 -30.39 -22.70 -6.25
CA ASP A 349 -30.93 -24.06 -6.37
C ASP A 349 -30.84 -24.88 -5.08
N LYS A 350 -29.95 -24.49 -4.17
CA LYS A 350 -29.83 -25.08 -2.82
C LYS A 350 -30.74 -24.43 -1.78
N GLY A 351 -31.69 -23.59 -2.19
CA GLY A 351 -32.62 -22.90 -1.29
C GLY A 351 -31.96 -21.82 -0.43
N LYS A 352 -30.83 -21.25 -0.88
CA LYS A 352 -30.12 -20.17 -0.19
C LYS A 352 -30.45 -18.82 -0.81
N LYS A 353 -30.29 -17.75 -0.02
CA LYS A 353 -30.26 -16.37 -0.55
C LYS A 353 -28.82 -15.92 -0.69
N ILE A 354 -28.48 -15.24 -1.77
CA ILE A 354 -27.11 -14.76 -2.02
C ILE A 354 -27.08 -13.24 -2.17
N LEU A 355 -26.28 -12.59 -1.33
CA LEU A 355 -26.02 -11.16 -1.39
C LEU A 355 -24.64 -10.91 -1.98
N VAL A 356 -24.60 -10.26 -3.14
CA VAL A 356 -23.35 -9.77 -3.74
C VAL A 356 -23.12 -8.35 -3.23
N LEU A 357 -22.03 -8.15 -2.48
CA LEU A 357 -21.69 -6.86 -1.85
C LEU A 357 -20.70 -6.07 -2.72
N ASP A 358 -20.98 -4.77 -2.88
CA ASP A 358 -19.99 -3.79 -3.31
C ASP A 358 -19.34 -3.16 -2.09
N VAL A 359 -18.08 -3.49 -1.83
CA VAL A 359 -17.24 -2.74 -0.87
C VAL A 359 -16.83 -1.41 -1.49
N ARG A 360 -16.33 -0.46 -0.68
CA ARG A 360 -15.93 0.85 -1.18
C ARG A 360 -14.95 0.74 -2.37
N GLY A 361 -15.26 1.48 -3.44
CA GLY A 361 -14.45 1.52 -4.66
C GLY A 361 -14.70 0.39 -5.66
N THR A 362 -15.66 -0.52 -5.43
CA THR A 362 -16.00 -1.62 -6.34
C THR A 362 -17.45 -1.53 -6.84
N GLY A 363 -17.73 -2.17 -7.98
CA GLY A 363 -19.10 -2.37 -8.48
C GLY A 363 -19.93 -1.09 -8.58
N GLY A 364 -21.14 -1.10 -8.01
CA GLY A 364 -22.08 0.02 -8.05
C GLY A 364 -21.64 1.28 -7.29
N VAL A 365 -20.62 1.17 -6.43
CA VAL A 365 -20.01 2.29 -5.67
C VAL A 365 -18.56 2.55 -6.07
N LYS A 366 -18.19 2.13 -7.29
CA LYS A 366 -16.90 2.45 -7.88
C LYS A 366 -16.70 3.96 -7.95
N VAL A 367 -15.54 4.40 -7.47
CA VAL A 367 -15.20 5.83 -7.46
C VAL A 367 -14.99 6.32 -8.90
N ARG A 368 -15.30 7.60 -9.12
CA ARG A 368 -14.85 8.27 -10.35
C ARG A 368 -13.34 8.24 -10.39
N ARG A 369 -12.79 8.13 -11.60
CA ARG A 369 -11.34 8.19 -11.81
C ARG A 369 -10.80 9.52 -11.27
N VAL A 370 -9.90 9.44 -10.31
CA VAL A 370 -9.17 10.59 -9.74
C VAL A 370 -7.73 10.65 -10.28
N SER A 371 -7.39 9.75 -11.21
CA SER A 371 -6.11 9.72 -11.88
C SER A 371 -6.27 9.60 -13.39
N PRO A 372 -5.55 10.42 -14.19
CA PRO A 372 -5.50 10.24 -15.64
C PRO A 372 -4.74 8.95 -16.03
N TYR A 373 -3.99 8.33 -15.09
CA TYR A 373 -3.19 7.14 -15.36
C TYR A 373 -3.96 5.82 -15.27
N ASP A 374 -5.27 5.84 -14.99
CA ASP A 374 -6.09 4.62 -14.90
C ASP A 374 -6.15 3.79 -16.19
N GLU A 375 -5.94 4.44 -17.34
CA GLU A 375 -5.88 3.80 -18.67
C GLU A 375 -4.44 3.59 -19.16
N SER A 376 -3.45 4.07 -18.40
CA SER A 376 -2.03 3.95 -18.77
C SER A 376 -1.47 2.63 -18.25
N TYR A 377 -1.42 1.58 -19.09
CA TYR A 377 -0.94 0.24 -18.69
C TYR A 377 0.38 0.22 -17.88
N GLY A 378 1.32 1.11 -18.18
CA GLY A 378 2.61 1.20 -17.47
C GLY A 378 2.59 1.96 -16.14
N PHE A 379 1.56 2.77 -15.87
CA PHE A 379 1.46 3.65 -14.70
C PHE A 379 0.20 3.43 -13.85
N LYS A 380 -0.80 2.70 -14.34
CA LYS A 380 -2.04 2.40 -13.61
C LYS A 380 -1.77 1.88 -12.21
N TRP A 381 -0.79 0.98 -12.09
CA TRP A 381 -0.44 0.34 -10.82
C TRP A 381 0.36 1.24 -9.86
N SER A 382 1.09 2.24 -10.37
CA SER A 382 1.91 3.14 -9.54
C SER A 382 1.37 4.56 -9.42
N LYS A 383 0.30 4.89 -10.15
CA LYS A 383 -0.30 6.24 -10.21
C LYS A 383 -1.82 6.24 -10.42
N GLY A 384 -2.48 5.09 -10.53
CA GLY A 384 -3.93 4.99 -10.76
C GLY A 384 -4.78 5.40 -9.54
N THR A 385 -6.10 5.33 -9.69
CA THR A 385 -7.06 5.71 -8.65
C THR A 385 -6.93 4.82 -7.41
N GLU A 386 -6.87 3.50 -7.57
CA GLU A 386 -6.67 2.58 -6.43
C GLU A 386 -5.35 2.87 -5.71
N PHE A 387 -4.26 3.07 -6.44
CA PHE A 387 -2.96 3.45 -5.88
C PHE A 387 -3.07 4.70 -4.99
N LYS A 388 -3.71 5.78 -5.50
CA LYS A 388 -3.87 7.03 -4.75
C LYS A 388 -4.70 6.85 -3.49
N LEU A 389 -5.80 6.08 -3.58
CA LEU A 389 -6.65 5.81 -2.42
C LEU A 389 -5.92 4.97 -1.38
N SER A 390 -5.19 3.94 -1.80
CA SER A 390 -4.38 3.10 -0.91
C SER A 390 -3.33 3.91 -0.16
N TYR A 391 -2.56 4.76 -0.85
CA TYR A 391 -1.59 5.62 -0.14
C TYR A 391 -2.25 6.73 0.68
N THR A 392 -3.44 7.20 0.33
CA THR A 392 -4.16 8.15 1.19
C THR A 392 -4.55 7.48 2.51
N CYS A 393 -5.02 6.23 2.46
CA CYS A 393 -5.27 5.43 3.66
C CYS A 393 -3.97 5.16 4.45
N PHE A 394 -2.89 4.85 3.75
CA PHE A 394 -1.56 4.64 4.35
C PHE A 394 -1.07 5.88 5.12
N LEU A 395 -1.21 7.08 4.56
CA LEU A 395 -0.87 8.34 5.23
C LEU A 395 -1.78 8.63 6.44
N LEU A 396 -3.03 8.15 6.42
CA LEU A 396 -3.96 8.19 7.56
C LEU A 396 -3.66 7.12 8.62
N GLY A 397 -2.64 6.28 8.42
CA GLY A 397 -2.26 5.22 9.36
C GLY A 397 -3.21 4.02 9.31
N SER A 398 -3.77 3.75 8.14
CA SER A 398 -4.76 2.70 7.87
C SER A 398 -4.43 2.00 6.53
N SER A 399 -5.34 1.16 6.03
CA SER A 399 -5.22 0.51 4.72
C SER A 399 -6.57 0.44 3.99
N LEU A 400 -6.54 0.48 2.65
CA LEU A 400 -7.76 0.29 1.86
C LEU A 400 -8.34 -1.12 2.08
N LEU A 401 -7.46 -2.11 2.28
CA LEU A 401 -7.84 -3.47 2.68
C LEU A 401 -8.63 -3.48 3.99
N GLY A 402 -8.13 -2.85 5.05
CA GLY A 402 -8.82 -2.77 6.35
C GLY A 402 -10.17 -2.06 6.26
N MET A 403 -10.24 -0.99 5.47
CA MET A 403 -11.50 -0.30 5.19
C MET A 403 -12.52 -1.18 4.43
N ARG A 404 -12.08 -2.01 3.49
CA ARG A 404 -12.95 -2.96 2.78
C ARG A 404 -13.36 -4.13 3.68
N VAL A 405 -12.50 -4.60 4.57
CA VAL A 405 -12.86 -5.57 5.62
C VAL A 405 -13.93 -4.99 6.54
N PHE A 406 -13.82 -3.71 6.91
CA PHE A 406 -14.85 -3.02 7.67
C PHE A 406 -16.20 -3.01 6.93
N ASP A 407 -16.21 -2.74 5.63
CA ASP A 407 -17.43 -2.79 4.80
C ASP A 407 -18.11 -4.18 4.81
N VAL A 408 -17.32 -5.25 4.73
CA VAL A 408 -17.83 -6.63 4.85
C VAL A 408 -18.47 -6.85 6.22
N LEU A 409 -17.83 -6.41 7.30
CA LEU A 409 -18.37 -6.51 8.65
C LEU A 409 -19.68 -5.73 8.83
N ARG A 410 -19.83 -4.57 8.17
CA ARG A 410 -21.09 -3.79 8.16
C ARG A 410 -22.19 -4.47 7.34
N CYS A 411 -21.83 -5.20 6.29
CA CYS A 411 -22.79 -6.03 5.58
C CYS A 411 -23.25 -7.24 6.42
N ILE A 412 -22.37 -7.81 7.25
CA ILE A 412 -22.76 -8.85 8.22
C ILE A 412 -23.76 -8.27 9.23
N ASP A 413 -23.54 -7.05 9.72
CA ASP A 413 -24.52 -6.36 10.59
C ASP A 413 -25.89 -6.23 9.89
N TYR A 414 -25.91 -5.96 8.57
CA TYR A 414 -27.16 -5.91 7.79
C TYR A 414 -27.86 -7.27 7.70
N LEU A 415 -27.13 -8.33 7.37
CA LEU A 415 -27.70 -9.68 7.27
C LEU A 415 -28.31 -10.12 8.61
N LYS A 416 -27.72 -9.71 9.74
CA LYS A 416 -28.25 -9.98 11.09
C LYS A 416 -29.57 -9.27 11.40
N LEU A 417 -29.89 -8.17 10.71
CA LEU A 417 -31.15 -7.42 10.88
C LEU A 417 -32.32 -8.03 10.10
N ARG A 418 -32.05 -8.93 9.15
CA ARG A 418 -33.08 -9.54 8.30
C ARG A 418 -33.77 -10.69 9.02
N ARG A 419 -35.10 -10.66 9.04
CA ARG A 419 -35.94 -11.71 9.66
C ARG A 419 -36.19 -12.89 8.74
N ASP A 420 -35.99 -12.70 7.44
CA ASP A 420 -36.20 -13.69 6.39
C ASP A 420 -34.92 -14.51 6.09
N LEU A 421 -33.93 -14.46 7.00
CA LEU A 421 -32.65 -15.16 6.91
C LEU A 421 -32.37 -15.96 8.17
N ASN A 422 -31.80 -17.17 8.01
CA ASN A 422 -31.17 -17.88 9.11
C ASN A 422 -29.70 -17.43 9.23
N PHE A 423 -29.45 -16.43 10.07
CA PHE A 423 -28.12 -15.85 10.24
C PHE A 423 -27.09 -16.85 10.80
N ASP A 424 -27.52 -17.86 11.58
CA ASP A 424 -26.61 -18.85 12.17
C ASP A 424 -25.96 -19.77 11.14
N GLU A 425 -26.51 -19.78 9.91
CA GLU A 425 -26.04 -20.51 8.73
C GLU A 425 -25.33 -19.60 7.70
N LEU A 426 -24.94 -18.38 8.12
CA LEU A 426 -24.22 -17.43 7.26
C LEU A 426 -22.95 -18.05 6.66
N GLN A 427 -22.83 -17.90 5.34
CA GLN A 427 -21.68 -18.32 4.56
C GLN A 427 -20.98 -17.12 3.93
N ILE A 428 -19.65 -17.08 3.98
CA ILE A 428 -18.85 -16.11 3.24
C ILE A 428 -18.21 -16.81 2.05
N TYR A 429 -18.50 -16.32 0.85
CA TYR A 429 -17.77 -16.65 -0.37
C TYR A 429 -16.93 -15.45 -0.79
N GLY A 430 -15.64 -15.64 -1.00
CA GLY A 430 -14.77 -14.60 -1.56
C GLY A 430 -13.90 -15.13 -2.69
N GLU A 431 -13.68 -14.31 -3.71
CA GLU A 431 -12.87 -14.65 -4.88
C GLU A 431 -11.77 -13.63 -5.15
N GLY A 432 -10.58 -14.12 -5.52
CA GLY A 432 -9.43 -13.29 -5.89
C GLY A 432 -8.99 -12.39 -4.75
N ARG A 433 -8.83 -11.09 -5.02
CA ARG A 433 -8.48 -10.09 -3.98
C ARG A 433 -9.56 -9.97 -2.91
N ALA A 434 -10.83 -10.12 -3.29
CA ALA A 434 -11.95 -10.02 -2.36
C ALA A 434 -12.04 -11.20 -1.39
N ALA A 435 -11.38 -12.32 -1.69
CA ALA A 435 -11.21 -13.42 -0.75
C ALA A 435 -10.47 -12.99 0.53
N LEU A 436 -9.49 -12.10 0.45
CA LEU A 436 -8.83 -11.59 1.66
C LEU A 436 -9.80 -10.77 2.54
N TYR A 437 -10.75 -10.05 1.94
CA TYR A 437 -11.74 -9.27 2.69
C TYR A 437 -12.62 -10.21 3.51
N GLY A 438 -13.11 -11.27 2.86
CA GLY A 438 -13.90 -12.33 3.50
C GLY A 438 -13.12 -13.08 4.58
N PHE A 439 -11.85 -13.40 4.32
CA PHE A 439 -10.98 -14.07 5.28
C PHE A 439 -10.80 -13.26 6.56
N PHE A 440 -10.37 -12.00 6.46
CA PHE A 440 -10.18 -11.14 7.63
C PHE A 440 -11.51 -10.85 8.34
N ALA A 441 -12.61 -10.66 7.61
CA ALA A 441 -13.92 -10.49 8.22
C ALA A 441 -14.37 -11.73 9.02
N ALA A 442 -14.15 -12.94 8.49
CA ALA A 442 -14.48 -14.19 9.18
C ALA A 442 -13.64 -14.41 10.46
N ILE A 443 -12.38 -13.96 10.46
CA ILE A 443 -11.52 -13.98 11.65
C ILE A 443 -12.10 -13.06 12.74
N LEU A 444 -12.48 -11.85 12.35
CA LEU A 444 -13.01 -10.80 13.23
C LEU A 444 -14.49 -11.01 13.61
N HIS A 445 -15.20 -11.91 12.93
CA HIS A 445 -16.59 -12.28 13.22
C HIS A 445 -16.69 -13.79 13.51
N PRO A 446 -16.43 -14.22 14.76
CA PRO A 446 -16.32 -15.65 15.10
C PRO A 446 -17.61 -16.47 14.92
N GLU A 447 -18.77 -15.81 14.83
CA GLU A 447 -20.06 -16.47 14.57
C GLU A 447 -20.18 -17.00 13.12
N VAL A 448 -19.31 -16.57 12.19
CA VAL A 448 -19.31 -17.08 10.80
C VAL A 448 -18.73 -18.50 10.78
N LYS A 449 -19.57 -19.49 10.46
CA LYS A 449 -19.20 -20.92 10.46
C LYS A 449 -18.80 -21.47 9.09
N HIS A 450 -19.32 -20.93 8.00
CA HIS A 450 -19.09 -21.46 6.65
C HIS A 450 -18.31 -20.46 5.80
N ILE A 451 -17.16 -20.87 5.26
CA ILE A 451 -16.23 -19.97 4.58
C ILE A 451 -15.68 -20.64 3.32
N THR A 452 -15.73 -20.00 2.17
CA THR A 452 -14.99 -20.45 0.99
C THR A 452 -14.25 -19.31 0.33
N LEU A 453 -12.96 -19.54 0.10
CA LEU A 453 -12.03 -18.53 -0.37
C LEU A 453 -11.33 -19.06 -1.61
N LYS A 454 -11.68 -18.49 -2.76
CA LYS A 454 -11.20 -18.90 -4.09
C LYS A 454 -10.14 -17.93 -4.59
N ASN A 455 -9.06 -18.43 -5.20
CA ASN A 455 -7.99 -17.60 -5.75
C ASN A 455 -7.36 -16.62 -4.74
N MET A 456 -7.38 -16.94 -3.44
CA MET A 456 -6.82 -16.09 -2.39
C MET A 456 -5.29 -16.16 -2.39
N LEU A 457 -4.61 -15.03 -2.16
CA LEU A 457 -3.18 -15.02 -1.83
C LEU A 457 -2.95 -15.90 -0.59
N TYR A 458 -2.00 -16.83 -0.65
CA TYR A 458 -1.79 -17.78 0.46
C TYR A 458 -0.75 -17.35 1.49
N SER A 459 0.16 -16.43 1.16
CA SER A 459 1.23 -15.99 2.06
C SER A 459 1.78 -14.61 1.66
N TYR A 460 1.81 -13.68 2.62
CA TYR A 460 2.54 -12.42 2.49
C TYR A 460 4.05 -12.65 2.59
N GLU A 461 4.51 -13.67 3.32
CA GLU A 461 5.93 -14.04 3.39
C GLU A 461 6.42 -14.54 2.02
N ASN A 462 5.62 -15.30 1.29
CA ASN A 462 5.93 -15.68 -0.10
C ASN A 462 6.03 -14.45 -1.03
N LEU A 463 5.15 -13.47 -0.85
CA LEU A 463 5.20 -12.21 -1.60
C LEU A 463 6.48 -11.40 -1.32
N LEU A 464 6.88 -11.32 -0.05
CA LEU A 464 8.15 -10.72 0.35
C LEU A 464 9.36 -11.46 -0.23
N LYS A 465 9.33 -12.80 -0.25
CA LYS A 465 10.41 -13.67 -0.75
C LYS A 465 10.38 -13.94 -2.25
N THR A 466 9.54 -13.22 -3.00
CA THR A 466 9.48 -13.32 -4.45
C THR A 466 9.96 -12.01 -5.06
N ARG A 467 11.20 -12.02 -5.59
CA ARG A 467 11.82 -10.82 -6.18
C ARG A 467 10.99 -10.21 -7.31
N ILE A 468 10.46 -11.06 -8.19
CA ILE A 468 9.59 -10.67 -9.30
C ILE A 468 8.21 -11.28 -9.07
N TYR A 469 7.38 -10.56 -8.31
CA TYR A 469 5.99 -10.89 -8.03
C TYR A 469 5.01 -10.27 -9.05
N SER A 470 3.81 -10.83 -9.14
CA SER A 470 2.76 -10.39 -10.05
C SER A 470 2.22 -9.00 -9.69
N ARG A 471 2.03 -8.15 -10.70
CA ARG A 471 1.41 -6.82 -10.55
C ARG A 471 -0.08 -6.86 -10.20
N ARG A 472 -0.68 -8.05 -10.11
CA ARG A 472 -2.01 -8.22 -9.51
C ARG A 472 -2.04 -7.77 -8.05
N TYR A 473 -0.92 -7.91 -7.35
CA TYR A 473 -0.78 -7.53 -5.95
C TYR A 473 -0.30 -6.07 -5.85
N GLY A 474 -1.23 -5.16 -5.55
CA GLY A 474 -0.98 -3.74 -5.33
C GLY A 474 -1.15 -3.35 -3.86
N GLU A 475 -0.93 -2.07 -3.56
CA GLU A 475 -1.05 -1.51 -2.20
C GLU A 475 -2.47 -1.59 -1.64
N ASP A 476 -3.49 -1.80 -2.47
CA ASP A 476 -4.88 -2.06 -2.08
C ASP A 476 -5.06 -3.36 -1.29
N MET A 477 -4.10 -4.28 -1.35
CA MET A 477 -4.13 -5.56 -0.64
C MET A 477 -3.17 -5.65 0.55
N MET A 478 -2.46 -4.56 0.86
CA MET A 478 -1.36 -4.57 1.82
C MET A 478 -1.74 -3.86 3.11
N VAL A 479 -1.25 -4.39 4.22
CA VAL A 479 -1.38 -3.83 5.56
C VAL A 479 0.02 -3.54 6.06
N TYR A 480 0.27 -2.31 6.49
CA TYR A 480 1.59 -1.90 6.97
C TYR A 480 2.00 -2.72 8.19
N GLY A 481 3.15 -3.37 8.08
CA GLY A 481 3.74 -4.16 9.16
C GLY A 481 3.11 -5.51 9.42
N ILE A 482 2.20 -6.03 8.58
CA ILE A 482 1.51 -7.31 8.86
C ILE A 482 2.47 -8.45 9.20
N LEU A 483 3.61 -8.56 8.51
CA LEU A 483 4.62 -9.61 8.75
C LEU A 483 5.42 -9.41 10.05
N LYS A 484 5.28 -8.28 10.74
CA LYS A 484 5.78 -8.12 12.12
C LYS A 484 4.92 -8.87 13.14
N HIS A 485 3.72 -9.27 12.74
CA HIS A 485 2.72 -9.87 13.62
C HIS A 485 2.38 -11.29 13.17
N PHE A 486 1.97 -11.47 11.91
CA PHE A 486 1.55 -12.77 11.38
C PHE A 486 1.73 -12.86 9.86
N ASP A 487 1.94 -14.07 9.36
CA ASP A 487 1.61 -14.42 7.98
C ASP A 487 0.21 -15.07 7.91
N ILE A 488 -0.34 -15.31 6.72
CA ILE A 488 -1.68 -15.89 6.54
C ILE A 488 -1.83 -17.24 7.25
N VAL A 489 -0.79 -18.09 7.23
CA VAL A 489 -0.78 -19.38 7.94
C VAL A 489 -1.00 -19.23 9.45
N ASP A 490 -0.51 -18.13 10.03
CA ASP A 490 -0.63 -17.85 11.47
C ASP A 490 -2.04 -17.42 11.87
N LEU A 491 -2.88 -17.08 10.89
CA LEU A 491 -4.28 -16.72 11.07
C LEU A 491 -5.24 -17.91 10.98
N LEU A 492 -4.80 -19.03 10.41
CA LEU A 492 -5.62 -20.24 10.21
C LEU A 492 -6.17 -20.87 11.51
N PRO A 493 -5.51 -20.80 12.69
CA PRO A 493 -6.09 -21.31 13.93
C PRO A 493 -7.48 -20.74 14.24
N SER A 494 -7.78 -19.53 13.75
CA SER A 494 -9.09 -18.89 13.90
C SER A 494 -10.25 -19.64 13.21
N LEU A 495 -9.94 -20.53 12.27
CA LEU A 495 -10.87 -21.35 11.50
C LEU A 495 -11.11 -22.73 12.12
N HIS A 496 -10.42 -23.08 13.22
CA HIS A 496 -10.63 -24.35 13.92
C HIS A 496 -12.11 -24.57 14.24
N LYS A 497 -12.60 -25.80 14.00
CA LYS A 497 -14.01 -26.23 14.14
C LYS A 497 -15.02 -25.48 13.27
N ARG A 498 -14.57 -24.71 12.28
CA ARG A 498 -15.43 -24.11 11.26
C ARG A 498 -15.42 -24.96 9.99
N ASP A 499 -16.43 -24.77 9.17
CA ASP A 499 -16.47 -25.35 7.84
C ASP A 499 -15.85 -24.37 6.83
N TYR A 500 -14.62 -24.64 6.43
CA TYR A 500 -13.89 -23.76 5.51
C TYR A 500 -13.30 -24.53 4.33
N LYS A 501 -13.15 -23.84 3.20
CA LYS A 501 -12.53 -24.39 1.98
C LYS A 501 -11.70 -23.31 1.27
N PHE A 502 -10.48 -23.64 0.91
CA PHE A 502 -9.62 -22.83 0.04
C PHE A 502 -9.58 -23.48 -1.34
N VAL A 503 -9.90 -22.70 -2.38
CA VAL A 503 -9.94 -23.18 -3.76
C VAL A 503 -8.92 -22.42 -4.58
N ASN A 504 -7.97 -23.11 -5.23
CA ASN A 504 -6.98 -22.50 -6.11
C ASN A 504 -6.19 -21.35 -5.45
N LEU A 505 -5.66 -21.57 -4.25
CA LEU A 505 -4.77 -20.60 -3.59
C LEU A 505 -3.69 -20.11 -4.56
N ARG A 506 -3.32 -18.83 -4.45
CA ARG A 506 -2.39 -18.15 -5.37
C ARG A 506 -1.09 -17.76 -4.70
N ASN A 507 0.03 -18.04 -5.35
CA ASN A 507 1.35 -17.58 -4.94
C ASN A 507 1.61 -16.12 -5.35
N ALA A 508 2.76 -15.58 -4.99
CA ALA A 508 3.17 -14.21 -5.32
C ALA A 508 3.27 -13.93 -6.83
N LYS A 509 3.33 -14.96 -7.69
CA LYS A 509 3.30 -14.83 -9.15
C LYS A 509 1.90 -14.96 -9.75
N ASP A 510 0.86 -15.08 -8.93
CA ASP A 510 -0.54 -15.34 -9.32
C ASP A 510 -0.74 -16.74 -9.95
N GLU A 511 0.19 -17.65 -9.71
CA GLU A 511 0.07 -19.05 -10.11
C GLU A 511 -0.66 -19.83 -9.01
N ILE A 512 -1.33 -20.93 -9.39
CA ILE A 512 -1.92 -21.84 -8.41
C ILE A 512 -0.78 -22.43 -7.58
N VAL A 513 -0.91 -22.36 -6.25
CA VAL A 513 0.09 -22.86 -5.30
C VAL A 513 0.28 -24.37 -5.51
N THR A 514 1.54 -24.81 -5.59
CA THR A 514 1.86 -26.23 -5.74
C THR A 514 1.80 -26.97 -4.40
N VAL A 515 1.82 -28.31 -4.45
CA VAL A 515 1.87 -29.12 -3.22
C VAL A 515 3.15 -28.82 -2.44
N GLU A 516 4.28 -28.59 -3.12
CA GLU A 516 5.57 -28.26 -2.51
C GLU A 516 5.54 -26.90 -1.81
N ASP A 517 4.90 -25.90 -2.42
CA ASP A 517 4.72 -24.59 -1.80
C ASP A 517 3.86 -24.67 -0.53
N LEU A 518 2.75 -25.42 -0.58
CA LEU A 518 1.90 -25.67 0.60
C LEU A 518 2.66 -26.43 1.69
N GLU A 519 3.43 -27.45 1.31
CA GLU A 519 4.21 -28.24 2.26
C GLU A 519 5.20 -27.35 3.02
N ARG A 520 5.95 -26.53 2.28
CA ARG A 520 6.98 -25.64 2.82
C ARG A 520 6.42 -24.54 3.72
N ASP A 521 5.39 -23.83 3.25
CA ASP A 521 4.99 -22.56 3.89
C ASP A 521 3.78 -22.71 4.82
N TRP A 522 2.94 -23.73 4.63
CA TRP A 522 1.75 -23.98 5.46
C TRP A 522 1.88 -25.25 6.31
N LEU A 523 2.05 -26.41 5.68
CA LEU A 523 1.85 -27.69 6.36
C LEU A 523 2.92 -27.98 7.41
N GLN A 524 4.20 -27.72 7.10
CA GLN A 524 5.29 -27.82 8.09
C GLN A 524 5.12 -26.84 9.26
N VAL A 525 4.59 -25.64 8.99
CA VAL A 525 4.32 -24.64 10.03
C VAL A 525 3.16 -25.12 10.92
N ILE A 526 2.08 -25.61 10.32
CA ILE A 526 0.90 -26.12 11.02
C ILE A 526 1.24 -27.33 11.88
N GLU A 527 1.95 -28.33 11.33
CA GLU A 527 2.37 -29.51 12.10
C GLU A 527 3.21 -29.12 13.32
N LYS A 528 4.11 -28.15 13.16
CA LYS A 528 5.00 -27.71 14.23
C LYS A 528 4.32 -26.81 15.28
N TYR A 529 3.47 -25.87 14.85
CA TYR A 529 2.95 -24.81 15.71
C TYR A 529 1.45 -24.90 15.98
N TYR A 530 0.66 -25.47 15.08
CA TYR A 530 -0.81 -25.47 15.13
C TYR A 530 -1.42 -26.88 14.90
N PRO A 531 -1.01 -27.92 15.66
CA PRO A 531 -1.41 -29.31 15.40
C PRO A 531 -2.93 -29.56 15.43
N LEU A 532 -3.72 -28.64 16.01
CA LEU A 532 -5.18 -28.70 15.98
C LEU A 532 -5.78 -28.59 14.56
N LEU A 533 -5.06 -28.02 13.60
CA LEU A 533 -5.48 -27.86 12.20
C LEU A 533 -5.08 -29.06 11.32
N GLY A 534 -5.12 -30.28 11.87
CA GLY A 534 -4.70 -31.50 11.16
C GLY A 534 -5.52 -31.80 9.88
N ASP A 535 -6.69 -31.17 9.71
CA ASP A 535 -7.56 -31.35 8.55
C ASP A 535 -7.21 -30.43 7.36
N ILE A 536 -6.27 -29.48 7.51
CA ILE A 536 -5.98 -28.43 6.52
C ILE A 536 -5.71 -28.96 5.11
N ARG A 537 -5.06 -30.13 4.95
CA ARG A 537 -4.80 -30.74 3.63
C ARG A 537 -6.09 -31.02 2.86
N ASN A 538 -7.14 -31.42 3.57
CA ASN A 538 -8.45 -31.71 2.98
C ASN A 538 -9.27 -30.43 2.71
N ARG A 539 -8.84 -29.30 3.28
CA ARG A 539 -9.50 -27.99 3.13
C ARG A 539 -8.95 -27.18 1.97
N VAL A 540 -7.81 -27.54 1.40
CA VAL A 540 -7.20 -26.87 0.24
C VAL A 540 -7.40 -27.74 -1.00
N VAL A 541 -8.08 -27.21 -2.03
CA VAL A 541 -8.38 -27.93 -3.26
C VAL A 541 -7.99 -27.14 -4.51
N THR A 542 -7.63 -27.85 -5.58
CA THR A 542 -7.24 -27.30 -6.89
C THR A 542 -8.34 -27.38 -7.96
N GLU A 543 -9.50 -27.94 -7.61
CA GLU A 543 -10.66 -27.99 -8.49
C GLU A 543 -11.92 -27.56 -7.72
N GLU A 544 -12.80 -26.84 -8.41
CA GLU A 544 -14.14 -26.50 -7.92
C GLU A 544 -15.08 -27.70 -8.11
N LYS A 545 -14.67 -28.86 -7.59
CA LYS A 545 -15.58 -29.99 -7.41
C LYS A 545 -16.28 -29.77 -6.06
N ASP A 546 -17.57 -29.51 -6.16
CA ASP A 546 -18.53 -29.35 -5.08
C ASP A 546 -18.40 -28.05 -4.27
N TYR A 547 -19.23 -27.09 -4.67
CA TYR A 547 -19.80 -26.05 -3.83
C TYR A 547 -21.21 -26.49 -3.45
#